data_AF-A0A1Z3HQE5-F1
#
_entry.id   AF-A0A1Z3HQE5-F1
#
_cell.length_a   1.000
_cell.length_b   1.000
_cell.length_c   1.000
_cell.angle_alpha   90.00
_cell.angle_beta   90.00
_cell.angle_gamma   90.00
#
_symmetry.space_group_name_H-M   'P 1'
#
loop_
_entity.id
_entity.type
_entity.pdbx_description
1 polymer ?
#
loop_
_entity_poly.entity_id
_entity_poly.type
_entity_poly.pdbx_seq_one_letter_code
_entity_poly.pdbx_strand_id
1 'polypeptide(L)'
;MDAIAVVLASLLALGSPVGVVVDKLAADAIRDQLVAAEALQVRVDNASTLQLLNGRLERVRIAGQGLYPVADFRINRFALESDPIDVSIGALRRGEIALDRPLQAAMHLELREADLNQFLQSAWLQQQLQALEFALPGQTAREANRYEFTNPRLALLPDNRLQLALDLQDTVSADTLPIELEVGVAIASGHQLQLLDPVLTVDGQVVPAQVLRSLLGGMQSRLSLRQLEDSGIGMRVLQFAIQDNSLDIVMFVKVEPSSPWLME
;
A
#
# COMPACT_ATOMS: atom_id res chain seq x y z
N MET A 1 14.98 4.27 7.57
CA MET A 1 14.72 5.71 7.84
C MET A 1 13.43 6.10 7.12
N ASP A 2 12.36 6.34 7.88
CA ASP A 2 10.97 6.50 7.40
C ASP A 2 10.55 7.95 7.09
N ALA A 3 9.60 8.11 6.15
CA ALA A 3 8.86 9.28 5.66
C ALA A 3 8.78 10.41 6.66
N ILE A 4 7.97 10.05 7.62
CA ILE A 4 7.39 10.89 8.64
C ILE A 4 8.47 11.18 9.68
N ALA A 5 9.38 10.25 9.91
CA ALA A 5 10.45 10.37 10.87
C ALA A 5 11.44 11.49 10.47
N VAL A 6 11.96 11.45 9.23
CA VAL A 6 12.89 12.48 8.72
C VAL A 6 12.23 13.86 8.68
N VAL A 7 10.94 13.91 8.35
CA VAL A 7 10.12 15.13 8.45
C VAL A 7 10.12 15.65 9.87
N LEU A 8 9.66 14.86 10.84
CA LEU A 8 9.52 15.29 12.23
C LEU A 8 10.86 15.80 12.81
N ALA A 9 11.96 15.13 12.48
CA ALA A 9 13.30 15.57 12.86
C ALA A 9 13.71 16.90 12.19
N SER A 10 13.43 17.07 10.89
CA SER A 10 13.76 18.29 10.15
C SER A 10 12.92 19.50 10.62
N LEU A 11 11.68 19.29 11.06
CA LEU A 11 10.81 20.34 11.60
C LEU A 11 11.31 20.91 12.95
N LEU A 12 12.02 20.10 13.74
CA LEU A 12 12.36 20.42 15.13
C LEU A 12 13.81 20.90 15.30
N ALA A 13 14.66 20.71 14.30
CA ALA A 13 16.09 21.04 14.34
C ALA A 13 16.41 22.55 14.23
N LEU A 14 15.45 23.43 13.97
CA LEU A 14 15.72 24.85 13.69
C LEU A 14 14.87 25.79 14.57
N GLY A 15 15.49 26.32 15.62
CA GLY A 15 14.95 27.46 16.36
C GLY A 15 15.11 28.78 15.59
N SER A 16 14.16 29.15 14.73
CA SER A 16 13.89 30.56 14.31
C SER A 16 12.60 30.67 13.44
N PRO A 17 12.01 31.88 13.27
CA PRO A 17 10.56 32.03 13.12
C PRO A 17 10.11 32.12 11.66
N VAL A 18 9.89 31.00 10.97
CA VAL A 18 9.09 31.00 9.73
C VAL A 18 8.40 29.65 9.54
N GLY A 19 7.07 29.60 9.68
CA GLY A 19 6.27 28.39 9.39
C GLY A 19 6.40 27.88 7.94
N VAL A 20 6.80 28.75 7.00
CA VAL A 20 7.08 28.38 5.59
C VAL A 20 8.35 27.51 5.44
N VAL A 21 9.31 27.59 6.36
CA VAL A 21 10.54 26.77 6.28
C VAL A 21 10.24 25.32 6.71
N VAL A 22 9.37 25.15 7.70
CA VAL A 22 8.92 23.86 8.23
C VAL A 22 8.20 23.05 7.12
N ASP A 23 7.23 23.65 6.45
CA ASP A 23 6.50 23.00 5.35
C ASP A 23 7.42 22.51 4.23
N LYS A 24 8.40 23.33 3.83
CA LYS A 24 9.34 23.00 2.76
C LYS A 24 10.29 21.87 3.17
N LEU A 25 10.85 21.93 4.38
CA LEU A 25 11.73 20.88 4.89
C LEU A 25 10.99 19.54 5.04
N ALA A 26 9.72 19.57 5.47
CA ALA A 26 8.88 18.39 5.49
C ALA A 26 8.64 17.84 4.08
N ALA A 27 8.32 18.72 3.13
CA ALA A 27 8.11 18.32 1.74
C ALA A 27 9.37 17.70 1.11
N ASP A 28 10.54 18.29 1.36
CA ASP A 28 11.83 17.78 0.88
C ASP A 28 12.14 16.42 1.53
N ALA A 29 11.96 16.29 2.85
CA ALA A 29 12.17 15.03 3.57
C ALA A 29 11.25 13.88 3.10
N ILE A 30 9.99 14.15 2.78
CA ILE A 30 9.09 13.14 2.18
C ILE A 30 9.51 12.84 0.75
N ARG A 31 9.85 13.87 -0.03
CA ARG A 31 10.27 13.71 -1.43
C ARG A 31 11.52 12.83 -1.55
N ASP A 32 12.48 12.97 -0.64
CA ASP A 32 13.72 12.19 -0.62
C ASP A 32 13.48 10.68 -0.39
N GLN A 33 12.29 10.30 0.06
CA GLN A 33 11.90 8.91 0.27
C GLN A 33 11.02 8.34 -0.83
N LEU A 34 10.64 9.18 -1.80
CA LEU A 34 9.97 8.76 -3.00
C LEU A 34 11.02 8.58 -4.10
N VAL A 35 10.83 7.58 -4.95
CA VAL A 35 11.60 7.44 -6.19
C VAL A 35 11.35 8.66 -7.08
N ALA A 36 10.09 9.13 -7.13
CA ALA A 36 9.68 10.32 -7.85
C ALA A 36 8.32 10.83 -7.34
N ALA A 37 8.03 12.11 -7.62
CA ALA A 37 6.72 12.72 -7.40
C ALA A 37 6.48 13.82 -8.44
N GLU A 38 5.31 13.83 -9.09
CA GLU A 38 4.92 14.93 -10.00
C GLU A 38 4.61 16.20 -9.20
N ALA A 39 3.83 16.05 -8.13
CA ALA A 39 3.56 17.13 -7.19
C ALA A 39 3.47 16.57 -5.77
N LEU A 40 4.02 17.34 -4.82
CA LEU A 40 3.95 17.04 -3.40
C LEU A 40 3.88 18.37 -2.65
N GLN A 41 2.87 18.50 -1.78
CA GLN A 41 2.69 19.63 -0.88
C GLN A 41 2.50 19.10 0.54
N VAL A 42 3.20 19.73 1.47
CA VAL A 42 3.10 19.43 2.90
C VAL A 42 2.78 20.72 3.63
N ARG A 43 1.85 20.64 4.57
CA ARG A 43 1.44 21.75 5.42
C ARG A 43 1.42 21.31 6.86
N VAL A 44 2.11 22.05 7.70
CA VAL A 44 2.16 21.82 9.13
C VAL A 44 1.40 22.94 9.81
N ASP A 45 0.19 22.65 10.27
CA ASP A 45 -0.63 23.61 11.00
C ASP A 45 -0.20 23.59 12.48
N ASN A 46 0.09 24.77 13.05
CA ASN A 46 0.36 24.95 14.48
C ASN A 46 -0.12 26.31 14.98
N ALA A 47 -0.74 26.32 16.16
CA ALA A 47 -1.19 27.53 16.83
C ALA A 47 -0.03 28.38 17.41
N SER A 48 1.11 27.78 17.77
CA SER A 48 2.24 28.55 18.32
C SER A 48 3.63 27.94 18.04
N THR A 49 4.63 28.81 17.88
CA THR A 49 6.05 28.42 17.78
C THR A 49 6.54 27.67 19.03
N LEU A 50 5.96 27.94 20.20
CA LEU A 50 6.33 27.27 21.44
C LEU A 50 5.90 25.80 21.47
N GLN A 51 4.77 25.43 20.86
CA GLN A 51 4.35 24.03 20.74
C GLN A 51 5.31 23.24 19.85
N LEU A 52 5.68 23.83 18.70
CA LEU A 52 6.70 23.28 17.81
C LEU A 52 8.01 22.98 18.54
N LEU A 53 8.57 23.96 19.26
CA LEU A 53 9.82 23.76 20.02
C LEU A 53 9.72 22.66 21.10
N ASN A 54 8.51 22.33 21.53
CA ASN A 54 8.24 21.25 22.50
C ASN A 54 7.88 19.91 21.84
N GLY A 55 8.03 19.78 20.52
CA GLY A 55 7.77 18.53 19.81
C GLY A 55 6.30 18.27 19.50
N ARG A 56 5.44 19.29 19.69
CA ARG A 56 3.99 19.17 19.47
C ARG A 56 3.59 19.83 18.16
N LEU A 57 2.93 19.05 17.32
CA LEU A 57 2.37 19.46 16.03
C LEU A 57 0.85 19.32 16.12
N GLU A 58 0.08 20.36 15.79
CA GLU A 58 -1.39 20.26 15.88
C GLU A 58 -1.99 19.43 14.75
N ARG A 59 -1.46 19.57 13.53
CA ARG A 59 -1.90 18.80 12.38
C ARG A 59 -0.90 18.86 11.24
N VAL A 60 -0.70 17.73 10.56
CA VAL A 60 0.06 17.64 9.32
C VAL A 60 -0.89 17.25 8.19
N ARG A 61 -0.83 17.99 7.08
CA ARG A 61 -1.57 17.71 5.84
C ARG A 61 -0.60 17.50 4.70
N ILE A 62 -0.76 16.41 3.98
CA ILE A 62 0.05 16.05 2.82
C ILE A 62 -0.90 15.87 1.65
N ALA A 63 -0.55 16.45 0.50
CA ALA A 63 -1.24 16.21 -0.76
C ALA A 63 -0.20 15.92 -1.84
N GLY A 64 -0.38 14.81 -2.54
CA GLY A 64 0.52 14.35 -3.58
C GLY A 64 -0.22 13.93 -4.84
N GLN A 65 0.45 14.07 -5.98
CA GLN A 65 0.00 13.60 -7.28
C GLN A 65 1.14 12.89 -7.97
N GLY A 66 0.84 11.75 -8.60
CA GLY A 66 1.82 10.93 -9.32
C GLY A 66 3.03 10.60 -8.46
N LEU A 67 2.79 10.00 -7.29
CA LEU A 67 3.84 9.60 -6.36
C LEU A 67 4.36 8.21 -6.72
N TYR A 68 5.67 8.00 -6.62
CA TYR A 68 6.31 6.70 -6.77
C TYR A 68 7.03 6.33 -5.46
N PRO A 69 6.35 5.66 -4.50
CA PRO A 69 6.99 5.21 -3.26
C PRO A 69 8.06 4.15 -3.51
N VAL A 70 7.85 3.31 -4.51
CA VAL A 70 8.82 2.33 -5.01
C VAL A 70 8.81 2.37 -6.55
N ALA A 71 9.84 1.78 -7.16
CA ALA A 71 9.93 1.72 -8.61
C ALA A 71 8.69 1.03 -9.21
N ASP A 72 8.21 1.56 -10.34
CA ASP A 72 7.06 1.07 -11.10
C ASP A 72 5.70 1.07 -10.39
N PHE A 73 5.62 1.51 -9.12
CA PHE A 73 4.37 1.65 -8.40
C PHE A 73 3.97 3.12 -8.30
N ARG A 74 3.03 3.56 -9.15
CA ARG A 74 2.52 4.94 -9.17
C ARG A 74 1.20 5.06 -8.40
N ILE A 75 1.15 6.01 -7.46
CA ILE A 75 -0.08 6.46 -6.81
C ILE A 75 -0.55 7.73 -7.53
N ASN A 76 -1.75 7.71 -8.11
CA ASN A 76 -2.24 8.84 -8.89
C ASN A 76 -2.54 10.05 -8.02
N ARG A 77 -3.29 9.85 -6.92
CA ARG A 77 -3.52 10.86 -5.89
C ARG A 77 -3.30 10.30 -4.51
N PHE A 78 -2.72 11.14 -3.67
CA PHE A 78 -2.47 10.87 -2.27
C PHE A 78 -2.91 12.07 -1.46
N ALA A 79 -3.68 11.85 -0.40
CA ALA A 79 -3.92 12.85 0.63
C ALA A 79 -3.77 12.21 2.00
N LEU A 80 -3.18 12.93 2.94
CA LEU A 80 -3.08 12.51 4.33
C LEU A 80 -3.35 13.70 5.24
N GLU A 81 -4.11 13.46 6.30
CA GLU A 81 -4.35 14.41 7.39
C GLU A 81 -4.13 13.71 8.73
N SER A 82 -3.27 14.26 9.58
CA SER A 82 -2.99 13.72 10.89
C SER A 82 -3.80 14.40 12.00
N ASP A 83 -4.02 13.66 13.08
CA ASP A 83 -4.29 14.22 14.40
C ASP A 83 -3.02 14.93 14.94
N PRO A 84 -3.11 15.60 16.12
CA PRO A 84 -1.94 16.14 16.78
C PRO A 84 -0.86 15.09 17.02
N ILE A 85 0.38 15.44 16.69
CA ILE A 85 1.56 14.59 16.82
C ILE A 85 2.38 15.11 18.00
N ASP A 86 2.80 14.20 18.88
CA ASP A 86 3.60 14.50 20.07
C ASP A 86 4.90 13.70 20.00
N VAL A 87 6.03 14.41 19.84
CA VAL A 87 7.35 13.82 19.61
C VAL A 87 8.29 14.14 20.77
N SER A 88 9.04 13.13 21.21
CA SER A 88 9.99 13.26 22.30
C SER A 88 11.21 14.09 21.88
N ILE A 89 11.26 15.34 22.34
CA ILE A 89 12.43 16.23 22.15
C ILE A 89 13.71 15.62 22.75
N GLY A 90 13.58 14.82 23.81
CA GLY A 90 14.70 14.08 24.40
C GLY A 90 15.33 13.11 23.42
N ALA A 91 14.52 12.31 22.74
CA ALA A 91 14.97 11.36 21.72
C ALA A 91 15.55 12.07 20.49
N LEU A 92 14.86 13.10 20.01
CA LEU A 92 15.31 13.84 18.82
C LEU A 92 16.68 14.49 18.97
N ARG A 93 17.00 14.98 20.18
CA ARG A 93 18.35 15.52 20.47
C ARG A 93 19.45 14.46 20.42
N ARG A 94 19.10 13.18 20.54
CA ARG A 94 20.02 12.04 20.33
C ARG A 94 20.02 11.54 18.89
N GLY A 95 19.25 12.17 18.00
CA GLY A 95 19.03 11.71 16.63
C GLY A 95 18.01 10.56 16.51
N GLU A 96 17.31 10.23 17.60
CA GLU A 96 16.30 9.18 17.65
C GLU A 96 14.90 9.78 17.48
N ILE A 97 13.98 9.03 16.91
CA ILE A 97 12.60 9.47 16.73
C ILE A 97 11.73 8.64 17.66
N ALA A 98 11.04 9.30 18.57
CA ALA A 98 10.15 8.64 19.50
C ALA A 98 8.90 9.49 19.67
N LEU A 99 7.73 8.85 19.63
CA LEU A 99 6.46 9.50 19.85
C LEU A 99 6.09 9.40 21.33
N ASP A 100 5.57 10.48 21.91
CA ASP A 100 5.02 10.46 23.28
C ASP A 100 3.56 9.96 23.28
N ARG A 101 2.90 9.97 22.10
CA ARG A 101 1.53 9.49 21.88
C ARG A 101 1.42 8.78 20.53
N PRO A 102 0.44 7.88 20.34
CA PRO A 102 0.25 7.24 19.04
C PRO A 102 0.00 8.27 17.94
N LEU A 103 0.69 8.12 16.81
CA LEU A 103 0.40 8.86 15.58
C LEU A 103 -0.93 8.36 15.04
N GLN A 104 -1.82 9.27 14.67
CA GLN A 104 -3.10 8.93 14.02
C GLN A 104 -3.27 9.79 12.78
N ALA A 105 -3.70 9.18 11.68
CA ALA A 105 -3.94 9.89 10.43
C ALA A 105 -5.03 9.23 9.59
N ALA A 106 -5.77 10.05 8.84
CA ALA A 106 -6.60 9.62 7.73
C ALA A 106 -5.81 9.79 6.42
N MET A 107 -5.95 8.83 5.52
CA MET A 107 -5.28 8.79 4.23
C MET A 107 -6.28 8.46 3.12
N HIS A 108 -6.16 9.11 1.98
CA HIS A 108 -6.90 8.82 0.74
C HIS A 108 -5.91 8.53 -0.38
N LEU A 109 -6.14 7.42 -1.06
CA LEU A 109 -5.36 6.93 -2.18
C LEU A 109 -6.28 6.77 -3.39
N GLU A 110 -5.84 7.26 -4.54
CA GLU A 110 -6.44 6.96 -5.85
C GLU A 110 -5.38 6.24 -6.70
N LEU A 111 -5.67 5.01 -7.12
CA LEU A 111 -4.82 4.21 -8.01
C LEU A 111 -5.54 4.04 -9.35
N ARG A 112 -4.89 4.35 -10.47
CA ARG A 112 -5.48 4.12 -11.80
C ARG A 112 -5.21 2.70 -12.26
N GLU A 113 -6.15 2.14 -13.01
CA GLU A 113 -5.99 0.83 -13.65
C GLU A 113 -4.72 0.76 -14.50
N ALA A 114 -4.41 1.82 -15.26
CA ALA A 114 -3.18 1.89 -16.05
C ALA A 114 -1.91 1.82 -15.18
N ASP A 115 -1.90 2.52 -14.04
CA ASP A 115 -0.78 2.54 -13.09
C ASP A 115 -0.62 1.16 -12.43
N LEU A 116 -1.74 0.50 -12.08
CA LEU A 116 -1.74 -0.86 -11.55
C LEU A 116 -1.21 -1.86 -12.59
N ASN A 117 -1.62 -1.76 -13.85
CA ASN A 117 -1.13 -2.63 -14.92
C ASN A 117 0.36 -2.42 -15.21
N GLN A 118 0.85 -1.18 -15.14
CA GLN A 118 2.29 -0.93 -15.24
C GLN A 118 3.05 -1.61 -14.10
N PHE A 119 2.54 -1.52 -12.87
CA PHE A 119 3.14 -2.22 -11.73
C PHE A 119 3.08 -3.75 -11.90
N LEU A 120 2.01 -4.29 -12.49
CA LEU A 120 1.91 -5.72 -12.79
C LEU A 120 2.98 -6.21 -13.77
N GLN A 121 3.49 -5.32 -14.63
CA GLN A 121 4.55 -5.59 -15.58
C GLN A 121 5.96 -5.31 -15.00
N SER A 122 6.06 -4.87 -13.75
CA SER A 122 7.35 -4.58 -13.11
C SER A 122 8.20 -5.83 -12.95
N ALA A 123 9.52 -5.68 -13.06
CA ALA A 123 10.46 -6.78 -12.89
C ALA A 123 10.32 -7.44 -11.51
N TRP A 124 10.02 -6.65 -10.47
CA TRP A 124 9.79 -7.15 -9.12
C TRP A 124 8.60 -8.12 -9.08
N LEU A 125 7.45 -7.74 -9.65
CA LEU A 125 6.28 -8.62 -9.62
C LEU A 125 6.48 -9.85 -10.52
N GLN A 126 7.13 -9.70 -11.67
CA GLN A 126 7.46 -10.85 -12.53
C GLN A 126 8.34 -11.87 -11.77
N GLN A 127 9.31 -11.41 -10.98
CA GLN A 127 10.12 -12.29 -10.12
C GLN A 127 9.28 -12.97 -9.02
N GLN A 128 8.34 -12.24 -8.40
CA GLN A 128 7.44 -12.85 -7.41
C GLN A 128 6.55 -13.92 -8.04
N LEU A 129 6.02 -13.69 -9.25
CA LEU A 129 5.19 -14.66 -9.97
C LEU A 129 5.99 -15.91 -10.37
N GLN A 130 7.25 -15.76 -10.80
CA GLN A 130 8.14 -16.89 -11.10
C GLN A 130 8.52 -17.69 -9.86
N ALA A 131 8.57 -17.06 -8.68
CA ALA A 131 8.85 -17.73 -7.42
C ALA A 131 7.66 -18.54 -6.88
N LEU A 132 6.46 -18.39 -7.45
CA LEU A 132 5.31 -19.19 -7.08
C LEU A 132 5.46 -20.60 -7.64
N GLU A 133 5.86 -21.54 -6.79
CA GLU A 133 5.89 -22.95 -7.14
C GLU A 133 4.46 -23.44 -7.39
N PHE A 134 4.14 -23.70 -8.66
CA PHE A 134 2.86 -24.26 -9.09
C PHE A 134 3.05 -25.68 -9.62
N ALA A 135 2.26 -26.61 -9.09
CA ALA A 135 2.18 -27.98 -9.58
C ALA A 135 0.72 -28.33 -9.84
N LEU A 136 0.41 -28.83 -11.05
CA LEU A 136 -0.94 -29.33 -11.30
C LEU A 136 -1.18 -30.61 -10.49
N PRO A 137 -2.43 -30.86 -10.06
CA PRO A 137 -2.79 -32.11 -9.39
C PRO A 137 -2.36 -33.33 -10.21
N GLY A 138 -1.57 -34.22 -9.61
CA GLY A 138 -1.08 -35.45 -10.25
C GLY A 138 0.32 -35.36 -10.87
N GLN A 139 0.98 -34.20 -10.83
CA GLN A 139 2.37 -34.06 -11.29
C GLN A 139 3.39 -34.62 -10.30
N THR A 140 4.52 -35.11 -10.83
CA THR A 140 5.65 -35.56 -10.02
C THR A 140 6.55 -34.38 -9.62
N ALA A 141 7.38 -34.54 -8.58
CA ALA A 141 8.32 -33.50 -8.15
C ALA A 141 9.34 -33.08 -9.24
N ARG A 142 9.48 -33.83 -10.35
CA ARG A 142 10.30 -33.46 -11.51
C ARG A 142 9.60 -32.52 -12.50
N GLU A 143 8.28 -32.37 -12.39
CA GLU A 143 7.46 -31.49 -13.24
C GLU A 143 7.04 -30.22 -12.48
N ALA A 144 7.33 -30.15 -11.18
CA ALA A 144 7.29 -28.91 -10.42
C ALA A 144 8.16 -27.86 -11.13
N ASN A 145 7.60 -26.66 -11.35
CA ASN A 145 8.20 -25.54 -12.09
C ASN A 145 8.20 -25.69 -13.63
N ARG A 146 7.43 -26.62 -14.21
CA ARG A 146 7.17 -26.62 -15.67
C ARG A 146 6.32 -25.43 -16.12
N TYR A 147 5.53 -24.87 -15.22
CA TYR A 147 4.57 -23.82 -15.55
C TYR A 147 4.94 -22.50 -14.87
N GLU A 148 4.85 -21.43 -15.62
CA GLU A 148 5.09 -20.07 -15.14
C GLU A 148 3.89 -19.17 -15.44
N PHE A 149 3.60 -18.24 -14.53
CA PHE A 149 2.59 -17.22 -14.76
C PHE A 149 3.20 -16.02 -15.48
N THR A 150 2.59 -15.61 -16.60
CA THR A 150 3.07 -14.49 -17.43
C THR A 150 1.91 -13.56 -17.81
N ASN A 151 2.25 -12.39 -18.36
CA ASN A 151 1.31 -11.39 -18.88
C ASN A 151 0.14 -11.01 -17.94
N PRO A 152 0.38 -10.71 -16.65
CA PRO A 152 -0.68 -10.28 -15.75
C PRO A 152 -1.31 -8.97 -16.23
N ARG A 153 -2.64 -8.93 -16.25
CA ARG A 153 -3.46 -7.76 -16.58
C ARG A 153 -4.60 -7.64 -15.59
N LEU A 154 -4.91 -6.41 -15.19
CA LEU A 154 -6.01 -6.10 -14.29
C LEU A 154 -7.01 -5.18 -14.99
N ALA A 155 -8.29 -5.49 -14.90
CA ALA A 155 -9.37 -4.58 -15.23
C ALA A 155 -10.18 -4.26 -13.96
N LEU A 156 -10.45 -2.97 -13.76
CA LEU A 156 -11.32 -2.47 -12.72
C LEU A 156 -12.75 -2.41 -13.27
N LEU A 157 -13.65 -3.20 -12.69
CA LEU A 157 -15.01 -3.38 -13.18
C LEU A 157 -16.03 -2.65 -12.27
N PRO A 158 -17.23 -2.35 -12.78
CA PRO A 158 -18.34 -1.85 -11.97
C PRO A 158 -18.67 -2.77 -10.78
N ASP A 159 -19.43 -2.24 -9.83
CA ASP A 159 -19.91 -2.96 -8.64
C ASP A 159 -18.79 -3.50 -7.73
N ASN A 160 -17.67 -2.77 -7.64
CA ASN A 160 -16.48 -3.14 -6.86
C ASN A 160 -15.92 -4.51 -7.26
N ARG A 161 -15.87 -4.79 -8.56
CA ARG A 161 -15.30 -6.03 -9.09
C ARG A 161 -13.96 -5.79 -9.77
N LEU A 162 -13.13 -6.81 -9.71
CA LEU A 162 -11.81 -6.86 -10.35
C LEU A 162 -11.79 -8.06 -11.29
N GLN A 163 -11.18 -7.88 -12.46
CA GLN A 163 -10.80 -9.00 -13.32
C GLN A 163 -9.28 -9.04 -13.41
N LEU A 164 -8.68 -10.15 -13.01
CA LEU A 164 -7.26 -10.44 -13.17
C LEU A 164 -7.13 -11.50 -14.27
N ALA A 165 -6.43 -11.17 -15.35
CA ALA A 165 -6.09 -12.09 -16.42
C ALA A 165 -4.58 -12.35 -16.43
N LEU A 166 -4.17 -13.59 -16.69
CA LEU A 166 -2.77 -14.00 -16.79
C LEU A 166 -2.66 -15.28 -17.62
N ASP A 167 -1.49 -15.54 -18.18
CA ASP A 167 -1.22 -16.74 -18.97
C ASP A 167 -0.41 -17.73 -18.14
N LEU A 168 -0.83 -19.00 -18.14
CA LEU A 168 -0.01 -20.10 -17.65
C LEU A 168 0.80 -20.66 -18.81
N GLN A 169 2.10 -20.39 -18.82
CA GLN A 169 3.01 -20.81 -19.88
C GLN A 169 3.71 -22.12 -19.51
N ASP A 170 3.68 -23.09 -20.43
CA ASP A 170 4.48 -24.31 -20.35
C ASP A 170 5.90 -24.02 -20.85
N THR A 171 6.90 -24.10 -19.97
CA THR A 171 8.30 -23.78 -20.29
C THR A 171 8.95 -24.81 -21.22
N VAL A 172 8.31 -25.98 -21.43
CA VAL A 172 8.83 -27.05 -22.30
C VAL A 172 8.22 -26.99 -23.70
N SER A 173 6.89 -26.86 -23.80
CA SER A 173 6.21 -26.80 -25.11
C SER A 173 6.02 -25.38 -25.65
N ALA A 174 6.21 -24.36 -24.81
CA ALA A 174 5.89 -22.95 -25.09
C ALA A 174 4.39 -22.67 -25.33
N ASP A 175 3.52 -23.63 -25.00
CA ASP A 175 2.07 -23.41 -25.04
C ASP A 175 1.64 -22.48 -23.90
N THR A 176 0.62 -21.66 -24.16
CA THR A 176 0.04 -20.76 -23.17
C THR A 176 -1.43 -21.06 -22.95
N LEU A 177 -1.83 -21.08 -21.68
CA LEU A 177 -3.20 -21.31 -21.25
C LEU A 177 -3.73 -20.05 -20.57
N PRO A 178 -4.72 -19.35 -21.13
CA PRO A 178 -5.23 -18.13 -20.53
C PRO A 178 -6.06 -18.47 -19.27
N ILE A 179 -5.83 -17.71 -18.22
CA ILE A 179 -6.54 -17.78 -16.93
C ILE A 179 -7.15 -16.41 -16.65
N GLU A 180 -8.44 -16.37 -16.32
CA GLU A 180 -9.10 -15.14 -15.91
C GLU A 180 -9.87 -15.36 -14.60
N LEU A 181 -9.59 -14.52 -13.61
CA LEU A 181 -10.30 -14.48 -12.33
C LEU A 181 -11.07 -13.18 -12.25
N GLU A 182 -12.39 -13.29 -12.16
CA GLU A 182 -13.28 -12.17 -11.88
C GLU A 182 -13.82 -12.30 -10.45
N VAL A 183 -13.71 -11.25 -9.63
CA VAL A 183 -14.04 -11.32 -8.22
C VAL A 183 -14.54 -9.98 -7.70
N GLY A 184 -15.60 -10.00 -6.88
CA GLY A 184 -16.03 -8.84 -6.12
C GLY A 184 -15.16 -8.62 -4.89
N VAL A 185 -14.95 -7.37 -4.52
CA VAL A 185 -14.14 -7.01 -3.35
C VAL A 185 -14.97 -6.21 -2.37
N ALA A 186 -14.97 -6.66 -1.12
CA ALA A 186 -15.58 -5.96 0.00
C ALA A 186 -14.62 -5.85 1.17
N ILE A 187 -14.85 -4.87 2.03
CA ILE A 187 -14.10 -4.70 3.27
C ILE A 187 -14.99 -5.09 4.44
N ALA A 188 -14.64 -6.16 5.13
CA ALA A 188 -15.28 -6.59 6.36
C ALA A 188 -14.54 -6.07 7.59
N SER A 189 -15.32 -5.56 8.55
CA SER A 189 -14.82 -5.03 9.83
C SER A 189 -13.72 -3.96 9.67
N GLY A 190 -13.65 -3.31 8.51
CA GLY A 190 -12.65 -2.28 8.18
C GLY A 190 -11.22 -2.78 8.01
N HIS A 191 -10.92 -4.07 8.22
CA HIS A 191 -9.52 -4.57 8.16
C HIS A 191 -9.37 -5.84 7.33
N GLN A 192 -10.45 -6.51 6.92
CA GLN A 192 -10.40 -7.78 6.20
C GLN A 192 -10.97 -7.60 4.80
N LEU A 193 -10.13 -7.81 3.79
CA LEU A 193 -10.57 -7.78 2.39
C LEU A 193 -11.23 -9.12 2.07
N GLN A 194 -12.53 -9.11 1.80
CA GLN A 194 -13.34 -10.26 1.42
C GLN A 194 -13.47 -10.37 -0.10
N LEU A 195 -13.25 -11.58 -0.60
CA LEU A 195 -13.48 -11.94 -1.99
C LEU A 195 -14.91 -12.47 -2.14
N LEU A 196 -15.71 -11.81 -2.99
CA LEU A 196 -17.12 -12.10 -3.23
C LEU A 196 -17.31 -12.71 -4.61
N ASP A 197 -18.15 -13.74 -4.70
CA ASP A 197 -18.59 -14.38 -5.94
C ASP A 197 -17.48 -14.54 -7.00
N PRO A 198 -16.37 -15.22 -6.66
CA PRO A 198 -15.26 -15.39 -7.58
C PRO A 198 -15.68 -16.32 -8.73
N VAL A 199 -15.32 -15.95 -9.95
CA VAL A 199 -15.48 -16.73 -11.17
C VAL A 199 -14.10 -16.89 -11.79
N LEU A 200 -13.64 -18.13 -11.94
CA LEU A 200 -12.37 -18.46 -12.57
C LEU A 200 -12.65 -19.16 -13.89
N THR A 201 -12.04 -18.70 -14.98
CA THR A 201 -12.03 -19.38 -16.27
C THR A 201 -10.61 -19.81 -16.60
N VAL A 202 -10.49 -20.96 -17.25
CA VAL A 202 -9.24 -21.49 -17.80
C VAL A 202 -9.54 -21.93 -19.22
N ASP A 203 -8.85 -21.35 -20.20
CA ASP A 203 -9.12 -21.58 -21.62
C ASP A 203 -10.60 -21.36 -22.01
N GLY A 204 -11.19 -20.31 -21.44
CA GLY A 204 -12.61 -19.97 -21.62
C GLY A 204 -13.60 -20.91 -20.93
N GLN A 205 -13.14 -21.95 -20.23
CA GLN A 205 -13.99 -22.87 -19.48
C GLN A 205 -14.10 -22.44 -18.02
N VAL A 206 -15.32 -22.28 -17.52
CA VAL A 206 -15.58 -21.93 -16.12
C VAL A 206 -15.16 -23.07 -15.20
N VAL A 207 -14.27 -22.77 -14.26
CA VAL A 207 -13.85 -23.70 -13.22
C VAL A 207 -15.01 -23.90 -12.22
N PRO A 208 -15.41 -25.16 -11.91
CA PRO A 208 -16.48 -25.41 -10.96
C PRO A 208 -16.22 -24.77 -9.59
N ALA A 209 -17.26 -24.15 -9.03
CA ALA A 209 -17.17 -23.38 -7.77
C ALA A 209 -16.61 -24.18 -6.58
N GLN A 210 -16.72 -25.51 -6.58
CA GLN A 210 -16.18 -26.36 -5.53
C GLN A 210 -14.66 -26.45 -5.56
N VAL A 211 -14.06 -26.48 -6.75
CA VAL A 211 -12.61 -26.42 -6.95
C VAL A 211 -12.11 -25.03 -6.55
N LEU A 212 -12.79 -23.98 -7.01
CA LEU A 212 -12.42 -22.60 -6.71
C LEU A 212 -12.44 -22.28 -5.21
N ARG A 213 -13.43 -22.78 -4.47
CA ARG A 213 -13.47 -22.64 -3.00
C ARG A 213 -12.28 -23.28 -2.30
N SER A 214 -11.80 -24.42 -2.80
CA SER A 214 -10.62 -25.10 -2.23
C SER A 214 -9.32 -24.31 -2.46
N LEU A 215 -9.20 -23.62 -3.60
CA LEU A 215 -8.06 -22.76 -3.94
C LEU A 215 -8.07 -21.47 -3.12
N LEU A 216 -9.23 -20.83 -2.98
CA LEU A 216 -9.34 -19.52 -2.33
C LEU A 216 -9.44 -19.58 -0.79
N GLY A 217 -9.81 -20.74 -0.21
CA GLY A 217 -10.08 -20.88 1.22
C GLY A 217 -8.91 -20.49 2.13
N GLY A 218 -7.66 -20.62 1.66
CA GLY A 218 -6.45 -20.22 2.39
C GLY A 218 -6.02 -18.75 2.20
N MET A 219 -6.54 -18.06 1.18
CA MET A 219 -6.16 -16.67 0.88
C MET A 219 -6.84 -15.68 1.82
N GLN A 220 -8.08 -15.96 2.22
CA GLN A 220 -8.94 -15.03 2.94
C GLN A 220 -8.39 -14.61 4.32
N SER A 221 -7.61 -15.47 4.99
CA SER A 221 -6.94 -15.16 6.27
C SER A 221 -5.69 -14.29 6.10
N ARG A 222 -5.03 -14.38 4.93
CA ARG A 222 -3.84 -13.60 4.59
C ARG A 222 -4.18 -12.17 4.17
N LEU A 223 -5.43 -11.90 3.82
CA LEU A 223 -5.94 -10.60 3.36
C LEU A 223 -6.51 -9.77 4.52
N SER A 224 -5.76 -9.67 5.62
CA SER A 224 -6.16 -8.93 6.82
C SER A 224 -5.08 -7.94 7.25
N LEU A 225 -5.45 -6.67 7.35
CA LEU A 225 -4.56 -5.58 7.79
C LEU A 225 -4.11 -5.72 9.25
N ARG A 226 -4.78 -6.57 10.05
CA ARG A 226 -4.38 -6.86 11.44
C ARG A 226 -2.99 -7.47 11.58
N GLN A 227 -2.42 -8.02 10.51
CA GLN A 227 -1.04 -8.54 10.54
C GLN A 227 0.00 -7.45 10.86
N LEU A 228 -0.36 -6.16 10.67
CA LEU A 228 0.50 -5.03 10.98
C LEU A 228 0.42 -4.62 12.46
N GLU A 229 -0.60 -5.07 13.20
CA GLU A 229 -0.81 -4.70 14.60
C GLU A 229 0.31 -5.20 15.51
N ASP A 230 0.89 -6.37 15.20
CA ASP A 230 2.04 -6.92 15.91
C ASP A 230 3.28 -6.02 15.79
N SER A 231 3.34 -5.20 14.74
CA SER A 231 4.36 -4.16 14.56
C SER A 231 3.94 -2.78 15.08
N GLY A 232 2.87 -2.71 15.88
CA GLY A 232 2.36 -1.46 16.44
C GLY A 232 1.64 -0.57 15.42
N ILE A 233 1.24 -1.11 14.26
CA ILE A 233 0.55 -0.36 13.21
C ILE A 233 -0.88 -0.89 13.09
N GLY A 234 -1.85 -0.06 13.47
CA GLY A 234 -3.27 -0.31 13.26
C GLY A 234 -3.75 0.37 11.98
N MET A 235 -4.42 -0.39 11.10
CA MET A 235 -5.01 0.17 9.88
C MET A 235 -6.47 -0.22 9.76
N ARG A 236 -7.29 0.73 9.30
CA ARG A 236 -8.72 0.51 9.04
C ARG A 236 -9.15 1.21 7.76
N VAL A 237 -9.58 0.44 6.78
CA VAL A 237 -10.25 0.93 5.58
C VAL A 237 -11.64 1.44 5.95
N LEU A 238 -11.88 2.70 5.63
CA LEU A 238 -13.14 3.42 5.83
C LEU A 238 -14.00 3.37 4.56
N GLN A 239 -13.35 3.46 3.40
CA GLN A 239 -13.99 3.41 2.10
C GLN A 239 -13.08 2.65 1.13
N PHE A 240 -13.71 1.81 0.31
CA PHE A 240 -13.10 1.12 -0.81
C PHE A 240 -14.11 1.19 -1.97
N ALA A 241 -13.72 1.79 -3.07
CA ALA A 241 -14.59 1.97 -4.21
C ALA A 241 -13.81 1.87 -5.52
N ILE A 242 -14.36 1.14 -6.47
CA ILE A 242 -13.89 1.11 -7.85
C ILE A 242 -14.78 2.03 -8.67
N GLN A 243 -14.18 3.05 -9.29
CA GLN A 243 -14.88 4.10 -10.04
C GLN A 243 -14.07 4.44 -11.28
N ASP A 244 -14.67 4.48 -12.47
CA ASP A 244 -14.06 5.07 -13.68
C ASP A 244 -12.57 4.71 -13.92
N ASN A 245 -12.24 3.41 -13.94
CA ASN A 245 -10.87 2.90 -14.10
C ASN A 245 -9.89 3.37 -12.99
N SER A 246 -10.39 3.72 -11.81
CA SER A 246 -9.62 3.95 -10.60
C SER A 246 -10.13 3.16 -9.41
N LEU A 247 -9.22 2.91 -8.48
CA LEU A 247 -9.47 2.36 -7.17
C LEU A 247 -9.24 3.46 -6.14
N ASP A 248 -10.31 3.84 -5.45
CA ASP A 248 -10.32 4.82 -4.37
C ASP A 248 -10.38 4.14 -3.02
N ILE A 249 -9.41 4.47 -2.17
CA ILE A 249 -9.28 3.88 -0.83
C ILE A 249 -9.10 5.00 0.19
N VAL A 250 -9.99 5.05 1.18
CA VAL A 250 -9.83 5.91 2.36
C VAL A 250 -9.55 5.03 3.56
N MET A 251 -8.49 5.35 4.30
CA MET A 251 -8.00 4.56 5.42
C MET A 251 -7.70 5.45 6.62
N PHE A 252 -7.85 4.89 7.80
CA PHE A 252 -7.29 5.40 9.04
C PHE A 252 -6.07 4.56 9.41
N VAL A 253 -5.00 5.22 9.83
CA VAL A 253 -3.75 4.61 10.27
C VAL A 253 -3.43 5.11 11.67
N LYS A 254 -3.02 4.18 12.53
CA LYS A 254 -2.50 4.45 13.87
C LYS A 254 -1.13 3.79 14.01
N VAL A 255 -0.14 4.53 14.48
CA VAL A 255 1.20 4.00 14.79
C VAL A 255 1.47 4.21 16.27
N GLU A 256 1.70 3.11 16.99
CA GLU A 256 2.00 3.14 18.42
C GLU A 256 3.44 3.64 18.67
N PRO A 257 3.71 4.34 19.77
CA PRO A 257 5.07 4.75 20.16
C PRO A 257 6.09 3.61 20.23
N SER A 258 5.62 2.41 20.57
CA SER A 258 6.44 1.20 20.65
C SER A 258 6.69 0.53 19.31
N SER A 259 6.20 1.08 18.19
CA SER A 259 6.38 0.49 16.88
C SER A 259 7.88 0.43 16.53
N PRO A 260 8.41 -0.74 16.14
CA PRO A 260 9.81 -0.86 15.72
C PRO A 260 10.16 0.04 14.52
N TRP A 261 9.16 0.46 13.75
CA TRP A 261 9.30 1.37 12.60
C TRP A 261 9.77 2.78 12.99
N LEU A 262 9.63 3.16 14.26
CA LEU A 262 10.11 4.45 14.78
C LEU A 262 11.55 4.37 15.31
N MET A 263 12.10 3.17 15.51
CA MET A 263 13.36 2.95 16.21
C MET A 263 14.57 2.72 15.27
N GLU A 264 14.41 2.93 13.96
CA GLU A 264 15.46 2.81 12.92
C GLU A 264 15.74 4.11 12.15
#